data_AF-A0A7S3IW17-F1
#
_entry.id   AF-A0A7S3IW17-F1
#
_cell.length_a   1.000
_cell.length_b   1.000
_cell.length_c   1.000
_cell.angle_alpha   90.00
_cell.angle_beta   90.00
_cell.angle_gamma   90.00
#
_symmetry.space_group_name_H-M   'P 1'
#
loop_
_entity.id
_entity.type
_entity.pdbx_description
1 polymer ?
#
loop_
_entity_poly.entity_id
_entity_poly.type
_entity_poly.pdbx_seq_one_letter_code
_entity_poly.pdbx_strand_id
1 'polypeptide(L)'
;MLILLSFCVTQAINEGVFRNTYFSSLHNIVIFIVFGIGADDIFVYTDGYMQTKNVAEFEGCRRRQVAYAFKRAARATATTSSTTSVAFLANAFSPIMPIQSFGIYAAIIIAANYLLVVMIYPSVVLWWEDNVEGRCCPCQEKPPHLSVAHQPVHGEPEYGVIEMFFGGPWNDFVKKFRYPIIVIFAIIVGVQIGFAAQLSPLSQSEEYVDSEHEIMEIQNVQMENFDSGGILNMDVDIYWGAADIDKSGTSMWDPSDVGTVILDDNFDLSSEAAQQSLMDFCEDLPSRPFILNKQ
;
A
#
# COMPACT_ATOMS: atom_id res chain seq x y z
N MET A 1 -18.74 2.67 -7.28
CA MET A 1 -19.64 2.54 -6.11
C MET A 1 -19.13 1.52 -5.09
N LEU A 2 -18.75 0.30 -5.50
CA LEU A 2 -18.19 -0.73 -4.59
C LEU A 2 -16.99 -0.24 -3.78
N ILE A 3 -16.05 0.45 -4.44
CA ILE A 3 -14.87 1.03 -3.80
C ILE A 3 -15.26 2.07 -2.75
N LEU A 4 -16.21 2.97 -3.04
CA LEU A 4 -16.64 3.96 -2.04
C LEU A 4 -17.29 3.31 -0.81
N LEU A 5 -18.03 2.21 -1.01
CA LEU A 5 -18.62 1.44 0.08
C LEU A 5 -17.54 0.76 0.94
N SER A 6 -16.44 0.29 0.33
CA SER A 6 -15.33 -0.31 1.09
C SER A 6 -14.66 0.70 2.02
N PHE A 7 -14.57 1.98 1.63
CA PHE A 7 -14.10 3.06 2.52
C PHE A 7 -15.02 3.24 3.73
N CYS A 8 -16.34 3.30 3.53
CA CYS A 8 -17.28 3.43 4.65
C CYS A 8 -17.21 2.23 5.62
N VAL A 9 -17.14 1.01 5.09
CA VAL A 9 -17.00 -0.21 5.89
C VAL A 9 -15.67 -0.20 6.66
N THR A 10 -14.58 0.19 6.00
CA THR A 10 -13.25 0.28 6.63
C THR A 10 -13.24 1.30 7.75
N GLN A 11 -13.82 2.48 7.55
CA GLN A 11 -13.89 3.51 8.59
C GLN A 11 -14.64 3.00 9.82
N ALA A 12 -15.79 2.35 9.61
CA ALA A 12 -16.57 1.77 10.70
C ALA A 12 -15.79 0.69 11.47
N ILE A 13 -14.98 -0.12 10.79
CA ILE A 13 -14.15 -1.16 11.44
C ILE A 13 -12.95 -0.53 12.15
N ASN A 14 -12.27 0.43 11.53
CA ASN A 14 -11.05 1.03 12.07
C ASN A 14 -11.34 1.86 13.34
N GLU A 15 -12.38 2.69 13.32
CA GLU A 15 -12.78 3.47 14.49
C GLU A 15 -13.57 2.62 15.50
N GLY A 16 -14.46 1.74 15.02
CA GLY A 16 -15.35 0.97 15.90
C GLY A 16 -14.66 -0.19 16.62
N VAL A 17 -13.89 -1.01 15.89
CA VAL A 17 -13.25 -2.23 16.42
C VAL A 17 -11.85 -1.94 16.92
N PHE A 18 -11.00 -1.31 16.09
CA PHE A 18 -9.60 -1.06 16.42
C PHE A 18 -9.39 0.21 17.24
N ARG A 19 -10.41 1.07 17.37
CA ARG A 19 -10.35 2.37 18.07
C ARG A 19 -9.17 3.23 17.61
N ASN A 20 -8.81 3.11 16.33
CA ASN A 20 -7.76 3.91 15.72
C ASN A 20 -8.39 5.21 15.21
N THR A 21 -8.10 6.31 15.90
CA THR A 21 -8.61 7.66 15.60
C THR A 21 -7.67 8.46 14.71
N TYR A 22 -6.50 7.91 14.37
CA TYR A 22 -5.49 8.62 13.59
C TYR A 22 -5.76 8.50 12.08
N PHE A 23 -5.87 9.64 11.41
CA PHE A 23 -5.97 9.74 9.96
C PHE A 23 -4.94 10.75 9.44
N SER A 24 -4.22 10.37 8.39
CA SER A 24 -3.10 11.15 7.84
C SER A 24 -3.15 11.20 6.31
N SER A 25 -2.34 12.07 5.70
CA SER A 25 -2.20 12.17 4.25
C SER A 25 -1.79 10.84 3.59
N LEU A 26 -1.08 9.97 4.31
CA LEU A 26 -0.73 8.62 3.83
C LEU A 26 -1.97 7.77 3.54
N HIS A 27 -3.05 7.92 4.32
CA HIS A 27 -4.30 7.19 4.09
C HIS A 27 -4.97 7.58 2.77
N ASN A 28 -4.73 8.78 2.25
CA ASN A 28 -5.27 9.19 0.95
C ASN A 28 -4.70 8.35 -0.21
N ILE A 29 -3.46 7.85 -0.07
CA ILE A 29 -2.81 7.03 -1.10
C ILE A 29 -3.55 5.69 -1.28
N VAL A 30 -4.22 5.21 -0.22
CA VAL A 30 -4.99 3.96 -0.23
C VAL A 30 -6.11 3.98 -1.28
N ILE A 31 -6.64 5.15 -1.62
CA ILE A 31 -7.65 5.31 -2.69
C ILE A 31 -7.11 4.80 -4.03
N PHE A 32 -5.88 5.15 -4.38
CA PHE A 32 -5.26 4.72 -5.63
C PHE A 32 -4.92 3.23 -5.61
N ILE A 33 -4.47 2.72 -4.46
CA ILE A 33 -4.16 1.30 -4.28
C ILE A 33 -5.41 0.44 -4.48
N VAL A 34 -6.52 0.80 -3.81
CA VAL A 34 -7.78 0.05 -3.89
C VAL A 34 -8.41 0.16 -5.29
N PHE A 35 -8.23 1.28 -5.99
CA PHE A 35 -8.71 1.41 -7.37
C PHE A 35 -8.03 0.40 -8.31
N GLY A 36 -6.70 0.25 -8.20
CA GLY A 36 -5.95 -0.73 -8.99
C GLY A 36 -6.38 -2.17 -8.68
N ILE A 37 -6.41 -2.54 -7.39
CA ILE A 37 -6.75 -3.90 -6.96
C ILE A 37 -8.21 -4.25 -7.28
N GLY A 38 -9.14 -3.33 -7.02
CA GLY A 38 -10.56 -3.56 -7.28
C GLY A 38 -10.90 -3.74 -8.75
N ALA A 39 -10.17 -3.06 -9.66
CA ALA A 39 -10.33 -3.25 -11.10
C ALA A 39 -9.81 -4.62 -11.56
N ASP A 40 -8.69 -5.09 -11.00
CA ASP A 40 -8.12 -6.43 -11.28
C ASP A 40 -9.11 -7.55 -10.91
N ASP A 41 -9.71 -7.48 -9.71
CA ASP A 41 -10.67 -8.48 -9.24
C ASP A 41 -11.91 -8.59 -10.16
N ILE A 42 -12.39 -7.43 -10.63
CA ILE A 42 -13.51 -7.34 -11.57
C ILE A 42 -13.14 -7.99 -12.90
N PHE A 43 -11.97 -7.66 -13.44
CA PHE A 43 -11.48 -8.18 -14.72
C PHE A 43 -11.35 -9.71 -14.69
N VAL A 44 -10.74 -10.26 -13.64
CA VAL A 44 -10.59 -11.71 -13.46
C VAL A 44 -11.95 -12.42 -13.43
N TYR A 45 -12.96 -11.84 -12.79
CA TYR A 45 -14.30 -12.41 -12.79
C TYR A 45 -14.95 -12.32 -14.17
N THR A 46 -14.91 -11.15 -14.84
CA THR A 46 -15.52 -10.97 -16.16
C THR A 46 -14.90 -11.91 -17.20
N ASP A 47 -13.57 -12.01 -17.23
CA ASP A 47 -12.83 -12.92 -18.10
C ASP A 47 -13.23 -14.38 -17.86
N GLY A 48 -13.22 -14.80 -16.59
CA GLY A 48 -13.63 -16.15 -16.20
C GLY A 48 -15.08 -16.45 -16.58
N TYR A 49 -15.97 -15.46 -16.51
CA TYR A 49 -17.36 -15.59 -16.92
C TYR A 49 -17.54 -15.65 -18.44
N MET A 50 -16.85 -14.78 -19.19
CA MET A 50 -16.86 -14.79 -20.66
C MET A 50 -16.36 -16.12 -21.22
N GLN A 51 -15.33 -16.72 -20.63
CA GLN A 51 -14.84 -18.05 -21.03
C GLN A 51 -15.90 -19.15 -20.87
N THR A 52 -16.85 -19.03 -19.93
CA THR A 52 -17.94 -20.01 -19.80
C THR A 52 -18.98 -19.93 -20.91
N LYS A 53 -19.08 -18.79 -21.62
CA LYS A 53 -19.98 -18.65 -22.78
C LYS A 53 -19.48 -19.46 -23.99
N ASN A 54 -18.16 -19.71 -24.07
CA ASN A 54 -17.53 -20.42 -25.18
C ASN A 54 -17.39 -21.94 -24.97
N VAL A 55 -17.86 -22.47 -23.84
CA VAL A 55 -17.73 -23.90 -23.50
C VAL A 55 -19.09 -24.57 -23.61
N ALA A 56 -19.21 -25.51 -24.56
CA ALA A 56 -20.44 -26.26 -24.84
C ALA A 56 -21.01 -27.00 -23.61
N GLU A 57 -20.18 -27.38 -22.64
CA GLU A 57 -20.63 -28.04 -21.40
C GLU A 57 -21.53 -27.14 -20.52
N PHE A 58 -21.44 -25.82 -20.69
CA PHE A 58 -22.20 -24.85 -19.91
C PHE A 58 -23.34 -24.18 -20.70
N GLU A 59 -23.56 -24.57 -21.96
CA GLU A 59 -24.68 -24.06 -22.75
C GLU A 59 -26.02 -24.35 -22.08
N GLY A 60 -26.88 -23.32 -22.00
CA GLY A 60 -28.25 -23.42 -21.51
C GLY A 60 -28.42 -23.45 -19.98
N CYS A 61 -27.35 -23.56 -19.17
CA CYS A 61 -27.46 -23.56 -17.71
C CYS A 61 -26.70 -22.39 -17.04
N ARG A 62 -27.37 -21.22 -16.97
CA ARG A 62 -26.84 -19.98 -16.37
C ARG A 62 -26.29 -20.17 -14.94
N ARG A 63 -27.01 -20.97 -14.12
CA ARG A 63 -26.58 -21.26 -12.75
C ARG A 63 -25.20 -21.95 -12.71
N ARG A 64 -24.92 -22.82 -13.68
CA ARG A 64 -23.65 -23.55 -13.78
C ARG A 64 -22.52 -22.65 -14.27
N GLN A 65 -22.79 -21.77 -15.23
CA GLN A 65 -21.86 -20.74 -15.72
C GLN A 65 -21.40 -19.81 -14.58
N VAL A 66 -22.37 -19.22 -13.87
CA VAL A 66 -22.07 -18.33 -12.73
C VAL A 66 -21.35 -19.08 -11.61
N ALA A 67 -21.76 -20.30 -11.27
CA ALA A 67 -21.11 -21.07 -10.22
C ALA A 67 -19.65 -21.42 -10.57
N TYR A 68 -19.36 -21.75 -11.82
CA TYR A 68 -17.99 -22.02 -12.27
C TYR A 68 -17.14 -20.76 -12.26
N ALA A 69 -17.62 -19.67 -12.86
CA ALA A 69 -16.93 -18.39 -12.90
C ALA A 69 -16.65 -17.86 -11.50
N PHE A 70 -17.65 -17.89 -10.61
CA PHE A 70 -17.51 -17.50 -9.21
C PHE A 70 -16.47 -18.35 -8.48
N LYS A 71 -16.52 -19.68 -8.58
CA LYS A 71 -15.57 -20.57 -7.89
C LYS A 71 -14.13 -20.35 -8.37
N ARG A 72 -13.93 -20.10 -9.66
CA ARG A 72 -12.61 -19.84 -10.25
C ARG A 72 -12.09 -18.45 -9.84
N ALA A 73 -12.89 -17.41 -10.08
CA ALA A 73 -12.53 -16.04 -9.82
C ALA A 73 -12.29 -15.81 -8.31
N ALA A 74 -13.23 -16.20 -7.45
CA ALA A 74 -13.12 -16.00 -6.01
C ALA A 74 -11.87 -16.68 -5.41
N ARG A 75 -11.45 -17.85 -5.91
CA ARG A 75 -10.23 -18.51 -5.43
C ARG A 75 -8.96 -17.78 -5.89
N ALA A 76 -8.95 -17.30 -7.14
CA ALA A 76 -7.83 -16.54 -7.67
C ALA A 76 -7.69 -15.20 -6.95
N THR A 77 -8.78 -14.42 -6.88
CA THR A 77 -8.80 -13.08 -6.27
C THR A 77 -8.67 -13.10 -4.75
N ALA A 78 -9.10 -14.18 -4.07
CA ALA A 78 -8.81 -14.36 -2.64
C ALA A 78 -7.30 -14.42 -2.37
N THR A 79 -6.54 -15.08 -3.25
CA THR A 79 -5.10 -15.25 -3.08
C THR A 79 -4.37 -13.92 -3.28
N THR A 80 -4.74 -13.16 -4.30
CA THR A 80 -4.14 -11.83 -4.57
C THR A 80 -4.52 -10.82 -3.48
N SER A 81 -5.80 -10.76 -3.09
CA SER A 81 -6.26 -9.84 -2.04
C SER A 81 -5.69 -10.18 -0.66
N SER A 82 -5.60 -11.46 -0.30
CA SER A 82 -5.01 -11.87 0.98
C SER A 82 -3.51 -11.58 1.07
N THR A 83 -2.74 -11.91 0.03
CA THR A 83 -1.30 -11.61 0.01
C THR A 83 -1.04 -10.11 0.09
N THR A 84 -1.82 -9.29 -0.61
CA THR A 84 -1.70 -7.83 -0.54
C THR A 84 -2.10 -7.28 0.84
N SER A 85 -3.22 -7.76 1.40
CA SER A 85 -3.67 -7.37 2.74
C SER A 85 -2.64 -7.72 3.82
N VAL A 86 -2.05 -8.93 3.77
CA VAL A 86 -1.00 -9.37 4.71
C VAL A 86 0.27 -8.53 4.55
N ALA A 87 0.66 -8.19 3.32
CA ALA A 87 1.82 -7.33 3.09
C ALA A 87 1.65 -5.94 3.72
N PHE A 88 0.48 -5.31 3.58
CA PHE A 88 0.20 -4.05 4.27
C PHE A 88 0.06 -4.21 5.78
N LEU A 89 -0.50 -5.32 6.25
CA LEU A 89 -0.62 -5.61 7.68
C LEU A 89 0.75 -5.78 8.35
N ALA A 90 1.79 -6.20 7.62
CA ALA A 90 3.15 -6.28 8.14
C ALA A 90 3.67 -4.91 8.64
N ASN A 91 3.18 -3.80 8.08
CA ASN A 91 3.52 -2.45 8.54
C ASN A 91 3.01 -2.15 9.96
N ALA A 92 2.07 -2.94 10.50
CA ALA A 92 1.63 -2.82 11.89
C ALA A 92 2.77 -3.08 12.90
N PHE A 93 3.85 -3.75 12.49
CA PHE A 93 5.03 -3.98 13.34
C PHE A 93 6.05 -2.83 13.31
N SER A 94 5.87 -1.82 12.45
CA SER A 94 6.75 -0.65 12.40
C SER A 94 6.66 0.14 13.71
N PRO A 95 7.72 0.70 14.29
CA PRO A 95 7.61 1.57 15.47
C PRO A 95 7.02 2.96 15.16
N ILE A 96 6.84 3.29 13.87
CA ILE A 96 6.39 4.60 13.40
C ILE A 96 4.87 4.60 13.26
N MET A 97 4.18 5.35 14.15
CA MET A 97 2.72 5.37 14.26
C MET A 97 1.98 5.64 12.93
N PRO A 98 2.36 6.64 12.10
CA PRO A 98 1.69 6.86 10.82
C PRO A 98 1.75 5.66 9.86
N ILE A 99 2.87 4.93 9.85
CA ILE A 99 3.08 3.74 9.02
C ILE A 99 2.26 2.56 9.53
N GLN A 100 2.18 2.37 10.85
CA GLN A 100 1.31 1.37 11.47
C GLN A 100 -0.17 1.60 11.12
N SER A 101 -0.67 2.82 11.35
CA SER A 101 -2.07 3.18 11.09
C SER A 101 -2.41 3.01 9.61
N PHE A 102 -1.54 3.45 8.71
CA PHE A 102 -1.68 3.25 7.27
C PHE A 102 -1.75 1.77 6.89
N GLY A 103 -0.84 0.95 7.42
CA GLY A 103 -0.79 -0.49 7.14
C GLY A 103 -2.06 -1.24 7.57
N ILE A 104 -2.54 -0.97 8.79
CA ILE A 104 -3.78 -1.56 9.32
C ILE A 104 -4.98 -1.13 8.46
N TYR A 105 -5.08 0.15 8.14
CA TYR A 105 -6.17 0.68 7.32
C TYR A 105 -6.19 0.05 5.91
N ALA A 106 -5.03 -0.01 5.25
CA ALA A 106 -4.86 -0.63 3.94
C ALA A 106 -5.21 -2.13 3.96
N ALA A 107 -4.80 -2.85 5.01
CA ALA A 107 -5.11 -4.27 5.15
C ALA A 107 -6.64 -4.52 5.26
N ILE A 108 -7.33 -3.71 6.06
CA ILE A 108 -8.79 -3.82 6.27
C ILE A 108 -9.54 -3.49 4.98
N ILE A 109 -9.20 -2.40 4.30
CA ILE A 109 -9.94 -1.98 3.10
C ILE A 109 -9.76 -2.93 1.93
N ILE A 110 -8.57 -3.52 1.76
CA ILE A 110 -8.32 -4.52 0.72
C ILE A 110 -9.19 -5.76 0.99
N ALA A 111 -9.22 -6.24 2.23
CA ALA A 111 -10.06 -7.37 2.63
C ALA A 111 -11.56 -7.05 2.47
N ALA A 112 -12.00 -5.86 2.88
CA ALA A 112 -13.38 -5.41 2.73
C ALA A 112 -13.76 -5.26 1.25
N ASN A 113 -12.88 -4.70 0.42
CA ASN A 113 -13.09 -4.57 -1.02
C ASN A 113 -13.27 -5.93 -1.69
N TYR A 114 -12.39 -6.89 -1.40
CA TYR A 114 -12.52 -8.26 -1.89
C TYR A 114 -13.89 -8.89 -1.52
N LEU A 115 -14.29 -8.78 -0.25
CA LEU A 115 -15.58 -9.31 0.21
C LEU A 115 -16.76 -8.64 -0.51
N LEU A 116 -16.72 -7.33 -0.70
CA LEU A 116 -17.76 -6.59 -1.42
C LEU A 116 -17.82 -6.97 -2.90
N VAL A 117 -16.66 -7.12 -3.57
CA VAL A 117 -16.61 -7.56 -4.98
C VAL A 117 -17.18 -8.97 -5.11
N VAL A 118 -16.76 -9.92 -4.29
CA VAL A 118 -17.25 -11.31 -4.34
C VAL A 118 -18.76 -11.39 -4.06
N MET A 119 -19.30 -10.59 -3.15
CA MET A 119 -20.74 -10.63 -2.85
C MET A 119 -21.60 -9.91 -3.90
N ILE A 120 -21.17 -8.73 -4.35
CA ILE A 120 -22.04 -7.85 -5.15
C ILE A 120 -21.81 -8.05 -6.65
N TYR A 121 -20.56 -8.26 -7.09
CA TYR A 121 -20.23 -8.30 -8.52
C TYR A 121 -20.94 -9.41 -9.31
N PRO A 122 -21.09 -10.65 -8.81
CA PRO A 122 -21.86 -11.69 -9.51
C PRO A 122 -23.31 -11.27 -9.78
N SER A 123 -23.92 -10.55 -8.84
CA SER A 123 -25.29 -10.03 -8.95
C SER A 123 -25.38 -8.92 -10.01
N VAL A 124 -24.34 -8.08 -10.11
CA VAL A 124 -24.25 -7.03 -11.13
C VAL A 124 -24.14 -7.64 -12.53
N VAL A 125 -23.33 -8.70 -12.70
CA VAL A 125 -23.19 -9.39 -13.99
C VAL A 125 -24.52 -10.00 -14.43
N LEU A 126 -25.21 -10.71 -13.53
CA LEU A 126 -26.53 -11.27 -13.80
C LEU A 126 -27.56 -10.20 -14.20
N TRP A 127 -27.57 -9.07 -13.47
CA TRP A 127 -28.46 -7.96 -13.77
C TRP A 127 -28.16 -7.33 -15.14
N TRP A 128 -26.88 -7.20 -15.49
CA TRP A 128 -26.43 -6.65 -16.77
C TRP A 128 -26.87 -7.52 -17.95
N GLU A 129 -26.76 -8.85 -17.86
CA GLU A 129 -27.25 -9.75 -18.91
C GLU A 129 -28.77 -9.64 -19.10
N ASP A 130 -29.53 -9.63 -18.00
CA ASP A 130 -30.99 -9.62 -18.07
C ASP A 130 -31.58 -8.27 -18.55
N ASN A 131 -30.87 -7.15 -18.32
CA ASN A 131 -31.43 -5.81 -18.57
C ASN A 131 -30.71 -5.00 -19.66
N VAL A 132 -29.45 -5.29 -19.95
CA VAL A 132 -28.61 -4.46 -20.84
C VAL A 132 -28.26 -5.22 -22.13
N GLU A 133 -27.80 -6.47 -22.02
CA GLU A 133 -27.38 -7.28 -23.18
C GLU A 133 -28.55 -7.52 -24.17
N GLY A 134 -29.80 -7.51 -23.69
CA GLY A 134 -31.01 -7.64 -24.51
C GLY A 134 -31.75 -6.33 -24.88
N ARG A 135 -31.31 -5.15 -24.42
CA ARG A 135 -32.04 -3.87 -24.64
C ARG A 135 -31.25 -2.78 -25.36
N CYS A 136 -29.97 -2.99 -25.66
CA CYS A 136 -29.20 -2.04 -26.45
C CYS A 136 -29.59 -2.10 -27.95
N CYS A 137 -30.44 -1.14 -28.34
CA CYS A 137 -30.79 -0.66 -29.69
C CYS A 137 -31.78 -1.47 -30.57
N PRO A 138 -32.96 -0.90 -30.89
CA PRO A 138 -33.82 -1.34 -32.01
C PRO A 138 -33.27 -1.03 -33.41
N CYS A 139 -32.07 -0.45 -33.52
CA CYS A 139 -31.57 0.18 -34.76
C CYS A 139 -30.15 -0.23 -35.19
N GLN A 140 -29.56 -1.27 -34.60
CA GLN A 140 -28.40 -1.93 -35.21
C GLN A 140 -28.83 -3.32 -35.64
N GLU A 141 -29.00 -3.52 -36.95
CA GLU A 141 -28.54 -4.79 -37.52
C GLU A 141 -27.14 -5.00 -36.94
N LYS A 142 -26.97 -6.09 -36.18
CA LYS A 142 -25.67 -6.46 -35.63
C LYS A 142 -24.68 -6.32 -36.79
N PRO A 143 -23.65 -5.45 -36.72
CA PRO A 143 -22.58 -5.53 -37.70
C PRO A 143 -22.09 -6.98 -37.67
N PRO A 144 -21.84 -7.63 -38.82
CA PRO A 144 -21.45 -9.04 -38.89
C PRO A 144 -20.09 -9.36 -38.23
N HIS A 145 -19.59 -8.45 -37.38
CA HIS A 145 -18.31 -8.49 -36.68
C HIS A 145 -18.44 -8.24 -35.17
N LEU A 146 -19.66 -8.00 -34.65
CA LEU A 146 -19.94 -7.96 -33.20
C LEU A 146 -21.13 -8.85 -32.84
N SER A 147 -21.28 -9.95 -33.59
CA SER A 147 -21.94 -11.13 -33.09
C SER A 147 -21.05 -11.77 -32.03
N VAL A 148 -21.49 -11.72 -30.78
CA VAL A 148 -21.20 -12.73 -29.76
C VAL A 148 -21.02 -14.07 -30.48
N ALA A 149 -19.81 -14.64 -30.39
CA ALA A 149 -19.40 -15.84 -31.08
C ALA A 149 -20.44 -16.93 -30.87
N HIS A 150 -21.25 -17.14 -31.90
CA HIS A 150 -22.14 -18.28 -32.02
C HIS A 150 -21.61 -19.05 -33.21
N GLN A 151 -20.70 -19.98 -32.97
CA GLN A 151 -20.18 -20.90 -33.97
C GLN A 151 -19.79 -22.23 -33.31
N PRO A 152 -19.89 -23.33 -34.07
CA PRO A 152 -20.88 -24.38 -33.88
C PRO A 152 -20.29 -25.52 -33.04
N VAL A 153 -21.10 -26.55 -32.80
CA VAL A 153 -20.79 -27.84 -32.16
C VAL A 153 -19.50 -28.54 -32.69
N HIS A 154 -18.78 -28.01 -33.68
CA HIS A 154 -17.49 -28.52 -34.18
C HIS A 154 -16.50 -27.46 -34.76
N GLY A 155 -16.53 -26.19 -34.34
CA GLY A 155 -15.62 -25.14 -34.89
C GLY A 155 -14.58 -24.61 -33.89
N GLU A 156 -13.39 -24.27 -34.38
CA GLU A 156 -12.33 -23.65 -33.54
C GLU A 156 -12.81 -22.34 -32.90
N PRO A 157 -12.46 -22.07 -31.63
CA PRO A 157 -12.87 -20.86 -30.92
C PRO A 157 -12.38 -19.57 -31.63
N GLU A 158 -13.29 -18.63 -31.89
CA GLU A 158 -12.95 -17.27 -32.34
C GLU A 158 -12.30 -16.50 -31.18
N TYR A 159 -10.98 -16.36 -31.23
CA TYR A 159 -10.19 -15.61 -30.26
C TYR A 159 -10.14 -14.11 -30.59
N GLY A 160 -10.13 -13.27 -29.57
CA GLY A 160 -9.85 -11.84 -29.74
C GLY A 160 -8.43 -11.59 -30.26
N VAL A 161 -8.17 -10.42 -30.84
CA VAL A 161 -6.83 -10.06 -31.38
C VAL A 161 -5.72 -10.23 -30.33
N ILE A 162 -6.02 -9.87 -29.08
CA ILE A 162 -5.10 -10.00 -27.93
C ILE A 162 -4.85 -11.47 -27.60
N GLU A 163 -5.91 -12.29 -27.54
CA GLU A 163 -5.81 -13.72 -27.26
C GLU A 163 -5.05 -14.47 -28.36
N MET A 164 -5.23 -14.08 -29.63
CA MET A 164 -4.50 -14.63 -30.76
C MET A 164 -3.00 -14.29 -30.71
N PHE A 165 -2.65 -13.08 -30.28
CA PHE A 165 -1.26 -12.68 -30.07
C PHE A 165 -0.60 -13.47 -28.92
N PHE A 166 -1.27 -13.55 -27.76
CA PHE A 166 -0.75 -14.25 -26.59
C PHE A 166 -0.72 -15.78 -26.75
N GLY A 167 -1.69 -16.35 -27.46
CA GLY A 167 -1.81 -17.79 -27.68
C GLY A 167 -0.80 -18.34 -28.69
N GLY A 168 -0.48 -17.56 -29.73
CA GLY A 168 0.43 -17.96 -30.81
C GLY A 168 1.81 -17.29 -30.71
N PRO A 169 2.05 -16.17 -31.41
CA PRO A 169 3.39 -15.58 -31.57
C PRO A 169 4.16 -15.37 -30.26
N TRP A 170 3.49 -14.87 -29.22
CA TRP A 170 4.12 -14.64 -27.93
C TRP A 170 4.47 -15.93 -27.20
N ASN A 171 3.54 -16.89 -27.16
CA ASN A 171 3.75 -18.20 -26.53
C ASN A 171 4.93 -18.96 -27.17
N ASP A 172 4.99 -18.95 -28.51
CA ASP A 172 6.08 -19.59 -29.26
C ASP A 172 7.43 -18.90 -29.00
N PHE A 173 7.42 -17.56 -28.92
CA PHE A 173 8.61 -16.79 -28.53
C PHE A 173 9.09 -17.15 -27.13
N VAL A 174 8.21 -17.15 -26.12
CA VAL A 174 8.55 -17.48 -24.73
C VAL A 174 9.08 -18.91 -24.61
N LYS A 175 8.45 -19.88 -25.28
CA LYS A 175 8.92 -21.28 -25.30
C LYS A 175 10.29 -21.41 -25.93
N LYS A 176 10.53 -20.73 -27.06
CA LYS A 176 11.81 -20.76 -27.79
C LYS A 176 12.94 -20.15 -26.97
N PHE A 177 12.68 -19.05 -26.27
CA PHE A 177 13.68 -18.29 -25.52
C PHE A 177 13.64 -18.51 -24.00
N ARG A 178 13.04 -19.60 -23.51
CA ARG A 178 12.84 -19.86 -22.07
C ARG A 178 14.10 -19.77 -21.21
N TYR A 179 15.22 -20.37 -21.67
CA TYR A 179 16.48 -20.35 -20.90
C TYR A 179 17.14 -18.97 -20.93
N PRO A 180 17.30 -18.29 -22.08
CA PRO A 180 17.76 -16.90 -22.11
C PRO A 180 16.94 -15.97 -21.22
N ILE A 181 15.60 -16.08 -21.25
CA ILE A 181 14.71 -15.25 -20.42
C ILE A 181 15.01 -15.45 -18.92
N ILE A 182 15.13 -16.71 -18.47
CA ILE A 182 15.44 -17.01 -17.06
C ILE A 182 16.80 -16.46 -16.66
N VAL A 183 17.82 -16.60 -17.51
CA VAL A 183 19.18 -16.10 -17.23
C VAL A 183 19.18 -14.57 -17.15
N ILE A 184 18.54 -13.89 -18.08
CA ILE A 184 18.43 -12.42 -18.07
C ILE A 184 17.69 -11.95 -16.82
N PHE A 185 16.57 -12.59 -16.46
CA PHE A 185 15.82 -12.24 -15.27
C PHE A 185 16.64 -12.44 -13.99
N ALA A 186 17.39 -13.53 -13.90
CA ALA A 186 18.29 -13.79 -12.76
C ALA A 186 19.41 -12.75 -12.66
N ILE A 187 19.98 -12.32 -13.80
CA ILE A 187 20.98 -11.24 -13.84
C ILE A 187 20.36 -9.92 -13.35
N ILE A 188 19.17 -9.56 -13.85
CA ILE A 188 18.48 -8.33 -13.44
C ILE A 188 18.21 -8.36 -11.93
N VAL A 189 17.67 -9.45 -11.39
CA VAL A 189 17.42 -9.59 -9.95
C VAL A 189 18.72 -9.48 -9.14
N GLY A 190 19.80 -10.13 -9.59
CA GLY A 190 21.11 -10.04 -8.94
C GLY A 190 21.66 -8.61 -8.92
N VAL A 191 21.52 -7.88 -10.03
CA VAL A 191 21.90 -6.46 -10.12
C VAL A 191 21.06 -5.60 -9.18
N GLN A 192 19.74 -5.80 -9.14
CA GLN A 192 18.84 -5.05 -8.25
C GLN A 192 19.14 -5.31 -6.77
N ILE A 193 19.48 -6.54 -6.38
CA ILE A 193 19.93 -6.86 -5.01
C ILE A 193 21.25 -6.13 -4.71
N GLY A 194 22.17 -6.08 -5.68
CA GLY A 194 23.43 -5.36 -5.55
C GLY A 194 23.23 -3.87 -5.29
N PHE A 195 22.32 -3.23 -6.03
CA PHE A 195 21.96 -1.81 -5.80
C PHE A 195 21.17 -1.61 -4.50
N ALA A 196 20.25 -2.52 -4.17
CA ALA A 196 19.47 -2.43 -2.93
C ALA A 196 20.37 -2.49 -1.68
N ALA A 197 21.47 -3.25 -1.74
CA ALA A 197 22.45 -3.31 -0.66
C ALA A 197 23.27 -2.01 -0.47
N GLN A 198 23.22 -1.10 -1.44
CA GLN A 198 23.93 0.20 -1.40
C GLN A 198 23.02 1.35 -0.94
N LEU A 199 21.76 1.07 -0.59
CA LEU A 199 20.85 2.09 -0.06
C LEU A 199 21.35 2.58 1.31
N SER A 200 21.82 3.83 1.35
CA SER A 200 22.17 4.54 2.58
C SER A 200 20.95 5.27 3.15
N PRO A 201 20.89 5.50 4.48
CA PRO A 201 19.88 6.39 5.06
C PRO A 201 19.98 7.80 4.45
N LEU A 202 18.85 8.51 4.37
CA LEU A 202 18.78 9.84 3.78
C LEU A 202 19.78 10.79 4.45
N SER A 203 20.62 11.46 3.64
CA SER A 203 21.56 12.48 4.08
C SER A 203 21.05 13.91 3.89
N GLN A 204 19.88 14.07 3.27
CA GLN A 204 19.22 15.34 2.97
C GLN A 204 17.75 15.27 3.37
N SER A 205 17.14 16.43 3.62
CA SER A 205 15.71 16.54 3.92
C SER A 205 14.84 15.99 2.79
N GLU A 206 13.71 15.38 3.13
CA GLU A 206 12.75 14.88 2.14
C GLU A 206 12.20 16.02 1.27
N GLU A 207 12.25 15.86 -0.05
CA GLU A 207 11.59 16.76 -0.99
C GLU A 207 10.09 16.43 -1.02
N TYR A 208 9.25 17.37 -0.55
CA TYR A 208 7.79 17.18 -0.52
C TYR A 208 7.12 17.42 -1.87
N VAL A 209 7.79 18.16 -2.76
CA VAL A 209 7.31 18.58 -4.08
C VAL A 209 8.45 18.37 -5.07
N ASP A 210 8.13 18.27 -6.35
CA ASP A 210 9.13 18.17 -7.41
C ASP A 210 10.20 19.27 -7.29
N SER A 211 11.44 18.90 -7.56
CA SER A 211 12.63 19.76 -7.49
C SER A 211 12.53 21.03 -8.36
N GLU A 212 11.77 20.96 -9.46
CA GLU A 212 11.51 22.10 -10.34
C GLU A 212 10.40 23.03 -9.83
N HIS A 213 9.67 22.65 -8.78
CA HIS A 213 8.63 23.50 -8.23
C HIS A 213 9.25 24.72 -7.54
N GLU A 214 8.74 25.92 -7.81
CA GLU A 214 9.32 27.20 -7.35
C GLU A 214 9.59 27.23 -5.83
N ILE A 215 8.72 26.61 -5.02
CA ILE A 215 8.94 26.50 -3.56
C ILE A 215 10.16 25.64 -3.23
N MET A 216 10.35 24.51 -3.92
CA MET A 216 11.48 23.62 -3.70
C MET A 216 12.76 24.23 -4.25
N GLU A 217 12.70 24.91 -5.41
CA GLU A 217 13.84 25.64 -5.97
C GLU A 217 14.31 26.74 -5.02
N ILE A 218 13.39 27.53 -4.44
CA ILE A 218 13.75 28.54 -3.44
C ILE A 218 14.35 27.88 -2.19
N GLN A 219 13.78 26.77 -1.70
CA GLN A 219 14.32 26.05 -0.55
C GLN A 219 15.71 25.47 -0.82
N ASN A 220 15.93 24.89 -1.99
CA ASN A 220 17.21 24.32 -2.40
C ASN A 220 18.25 25.42 -2.61
N VAL A 221 17.90 26.51 -3.30
CA VAL A 221 18.78 27.68 -3.43
C VAL A 221 19.11 28.26 -2.06
N GLN A 222 18.14 28.31 -1.15
CA GLN A 222 18.36 28.78 0.22
C GLN A 222 19.30 27.83 0.97
N MET A 223 19.06 26.52 0.99
CA MET A 223 19.90 25.54 1.69
C MET A 223 21.31 25.42 1.10
N GLU A 224 21.47 25.48 -0.22
CA GLU A 224 22.77 25.28 -0.88
C GLU A 224 23.61 26.55 -0.96
N ASN A 225 22.98 27.71 -1.18
CA ASN A 225 23.71 28.96 -1.45
C ASN A 225 23.65 29.99 -0.33
N PHE A 226 22.61 29.97 0.52
CA PHE A 226 22.36 31.01 1.51
C PHE A 226 22.34 30.50 2.95
N ASP A 227 22.15 29.21 3.17
CA ASP A 227 22.43 28.55 4.43
C ASP A 227 23.94 28.45 4.53
N SER A 228 24.56 29.59 4.80
CA SER A 228 25.86 29.62 5.42
C SER A 228 25.65 28.94 6.76
N GLY A 229 25.81 27.62 6.78
CA GLY A 229 25.92 26.82 7.98
C GLY A 229 27.08 27.37 8.78
N GLY A 230 26.82 28.42 9.57
CA GLY A 230 27.58 28.67 10.76
C GLY A 230 27.59 27.35 11.49
N ILE A 231 28.80 26.91 11.89
CA ILE A 231 29.05 25.64 12.58
C ILE A 231 27.83 25.35 13.43
N LEU A 232 27.03 24.34 13.04
CA LEU A 232 25.91 23.89 13.84
C LEU A 232 26.55 23.30 15.08
N ASN A 233 26.81 24.16 16.06
CA ASN A 233 27.12 23.72 17.40
C ASN A 233 25.89 22.94 17.83
N MET A 234 26.07 21.64 18.00
CA MET A 234 25.02 20.81 18.53
C MET A 234 24.87 21.21 20.00
N ASP A 235 23.81 21.97 20.30
CA ASP A 235 23.46 22.28 21.67
C ASP A 235 22.92 21.00 22.31
N VAL A 236 23.58 20.55 23.36
CA VAL A 236 23.22 19.35 24.11
C VAL A 236 22.69 19.78 25.47
N ASP A 237 21.38 19.69 25.63
CA ASP A 237 20.71 19.93 26.90
C ASP A 237 20.59 18.61 27.68
N ILE A 238 21.10 18.60 28.91
CA ILE A 238 21.03 17.44 29.82
C ILE A 238 20.05 17.76 30.93
N TYR A 239 19.06 16.89 31.10
CA TYR A 239 18.05 16.98 32.14
C TYR A 239 18.18 15.79 33.10
N TRP A 240 17.90 16.03 34.38
CA TRP A 240 17.82 15.00 35.42
C TRP A 240 16.49 15.08 36.15
N GLY A 241 16.10 14.01 36.84
CA GLY A 241 14.90 13.96 37.68
C GLY A 241 13.62 13.48 37.01
N ALA A 242 13.67 13.15 35.71
CA ALA A 242 12.61 12.39 35.03
C ALA A 242 13.05 10.92 34.90
N ALA A 243 12.25 10.01 35.44
CA ALA A 243 12.52 8.56 35.39
C ALA A 243 12.00 7.94 34.09
N ASP A 244 10.75 8.24 33.73
CA ASP A 244 10.10 7.72 32.52
C ASP A 244 8.88 8.59 32.16
N ILE A 245 8.17 8.24 31.10
CA ILE A 245 6.91 8.87 30.70
C ILE A 245 5.79 7.83 30.84
N ASP A 246 4.81 8.12 31.70
CA ASP A 246 3.61 7.31 31.81
C ASP A 246 2.71 7.53 30.58
N LYS A 247 2.51 6.44 29.83
CA LYS A 247 1.65 6.39 28.64
C LYS A 247 0.37 5.58 28.86
N SER A 248 0.11 5.09 30.08
CA SER A 248 -1.01 4.19 30.39
C SER A 248 -2.39 4.79 30.09
N GLY A 249 -2.53 6.12 30.17
CA GLY A 249 -3.75 6.85 29.84
C GLY A 249 -3.80 7.41 28.41
N THR A 250 -2.71 7.31 27.65
CA THR A 250 -2.59 7.92 26.33
C THR A 250 -2.94 6.95 25.21
N SER A 251 -3.53 7.46 24.14
CA SER A 251 -3.76 6.67 22.94
C SER A 251 -2.52 6.67 22.07
N MET A 252 -2.07 5.49 21.62
CA MET A 252 -1.01 5.40 20.60
C MET A 252 -1.36 6.12 19.30
N TRP A 253 -2.65 6.44 19.08
CA TRP A 253 -3.18 7.09 17.88
C TRP A 253 -3.35 8.61 18.05
N ASP A 254 -2.96 9.18 19.20
CA ASP A 254 -2.93 10.63 19.39
C ASP A 254 -1.48 11.12 19.47
N PRO A 255 -0.94 11.75 18.40
CA PRO A 255 0.42 12.28 18.43
C PRO A 255 0.58 13.50 19.35
N SER A 256 -0.51 14.13 19.77
CA SER A 256 -0.50 15.32 20.61
C SER A 256 -0.34 14.99 22.09
N ASP A 257 -0.71 13.76 22.48
CA ASP A 257 -0.66 13.28 23.86
C ASP A 257 0.57 12.40 24.07
N VAL A 258 1.64 13.01 24.57
CA VAL A 258 2.93 12.33 24.79
C VAL A 258 2.93 11.54 26.11
N GLY A 259 1.97 11.81 26.99
CA GLY A 259 1.88 11.24 28.34
C GLY A 259 2.36 12.18 29.43
N THR A 260 2.31 11.67 30.67
CA THR A 260 2.72 12.42 31.86
C THR A 260 4.10 11.99 32.33
N VAL A 261 4.96 12.94 32.65
CA VAL A 261 6.31 12.64 33.14
C VAL A 261 6.23 11.98 34.53
N ILE A 262 6.91 10.84 34.68
CA ILE A 262 7.16 10.20 35.97
C ILE A 262 8.47 10.77 36.50
N LEU A 263 8.40 11.46 37.63
CA LEU A 263 9.58 12.00 38.30
C LEU A 263 10.33 10.89 39.04
N ASP A 264 11.66 10.99 39.10
CA ASP A 264 12.48 10.08 39.89
C ASP A 264 12.45 10.50 41.36
N ASP A 265 11.77 9.72 42.20
CA ASP A 265 11.68 9.96 43.64
C ASP A 265 13.05 9.87 44.37
N ASN A 266 14.04 9.19 43.77
CA ASN A 266 15.39 9.08 44.33
C ASN A 266 16.29 10.26 43.93
N PHE A 267 15.82 11.12 43.04
CA PHE A 267 16.59 12.25 42.57
C PHE A 267 16.58 13.38 43.61
N ASP A 268 17.70 13.58 44.31
CA ASP A 268 17.87 14.63 45.31
C ASP A 268 19.17 15.42 45.09
N LEU A 269 19.02 16.70 44.72
CA LEU A 269 20.09 17.68 44.54
C LEU A 269 20.55 18.34 45.85
N SER A 270 19.86 18.12 46.97
CA SER A 270 20.15 18.79 48.24
C SER A 270 21.36 18.21 48.97
N SER A 271 21.74 16.97 48.66
CA SER A 271 22.88 16.31 49.30
C SER A 271 24.22 16.92 48.88
N GLU A 272 25.16 17.04 49.82
CA GLU A 272 26.50 17.57 49.58
C GLU A 272 27.24 16.75 48.50
N ALA A 273 27.05 15.43 48.49
CA ALA A 273 27.63 14.53 47.49
C ALA A 273 27.08 14.80 46.07
N ALA A 274 25.77 15.05 45.92
CA ALA A 274 25.18 15.38 44.62
C ALA A 274 25.64 16.75 44.11
N GLN A 275 25.75 17.74 45.00
CA GLN A 275 26.26 19.08 44.65
C GLN A 275 27.72 19.02 44.20
N GLN A 276 28.56 18.24 44.90
CA GLN A 276 29.94 18.04 44.49
C GLN A 276 30.02 17.30 43.15
N SER A 277 29.23 16.25 42.96
CA SER A 277 29.16 15.51 41.69
C SER A 277 28.75 16.39 40.50
N LEU A 278 27.81 17.31 40.68
CA LEU A 278 27.39 18.24 39.64
C LEU A 278 28.48 19.29 39.34
N MET A 279 29.17 19.77 40.39
CA MET A 279 30.29 20.69 40.24
C MET A 279 31.45 20.02 39.49
N ASP A 280 31.82 18.80 39.88
CA ASP A 280 32.86 17.99 39.21
C ASP A 280 32.49 17.74 37.74
N PHE A 281 31.22 17.46 37.44
CA PHE A 281 30.72 17.31 36.07
C PHE A 281 30.87 18.60 35.25
N CYS A 282 30.50 19.75 35.82
CA CYS A 282 30.63 21.05 35.17
C CYS A 282 32.10 21.48 34.97
N GLU A 283 33.01 21.08 35.86
CA GLU A 283 34.45 21.32 35.72
C GLU A 283 35.12 20.36 34.73
N ASP A 284 34.65 19.12 34.63
CA ASP A 284 35.17 18.12 33.68
C ASP A 284 34.68 18.39 32.24
N LEU A 285 33.46 18.90 32.05
CA LEU A 285 32.86 19.10 30.72
C LEU A 285 33.77 19.91 29.75
N PRO A 286 34.31 21.08 30.14
CA PRO A 286 35.18 21.90 29.26
C PRO A 286 36.50 21.20 28.88
N SER A 287 36.92 20.20 29.66
CA SER A 287 38.13 19.41 29.37
C SER A 287 37.92 18.44 28.22
N ARG A 288 36.67 18.12 27.86
CA ARG A 288 36.33 17.14 26.83
C ARG A 288 36.54 17.73 25.42
N PRO A 289 37.07 16.92 24.47
CA PRO A 289 37.48 17.41 23.15
C PRO A 289 36.31 17.81 22.25
N PHE A 290 35.08 17.40 22.56
CA PHE A 290 33.88 17.69 21.77
C PHE A 290 33.12 18.94 22.23
N ILE A 291 33.50 19.55 23.35
CA ILE A 291 32.89 20.81 23.82
C ILE A 291 33.58 21.98 23.14
N LEU A 292 32.81 22.68 22.29
CA LEU A 292 33.28 23.79 21.48
C LEU A 292 33.32 25.11 22.27
N ASN A 293 32.44 25.27 23.26
CA ASN A 293 32.38 26.45 24.11
C ASN A 293 33.07 26.18 25.45
N LYS A 294 34.35 26.55 25.58
CA LYS A 294 35.20 26.29 26.76
C LYS A 294 35.19 27.44 27.79
N GLN A 295 34.11 28.22 27.84
CA GLN A 295 34.00 29.33 28.78
C GLN A 295 33.66 28.87 30.20
#